data_AF-A0A954Z1L9-F1
#
_entry.id   AF-A0A954Z1L9-F1
#
_cell.length_a   1.000
_cell.length_b   1.000
_cell.length_c   1.000
_cell.angle_alpha   90.00
_cell.angle_beta   90.00
_cell.angle_gamma   90.00
#
_symmetry.space_group_name_H-M   'P 1'
#
loop_
_entity.id
_entity.type
_entity.pdbx_description
1 polymer ?
#
loop_
_entity_poly.entity_id
_entity_poly.type
_entity_poly.pdbx_seq_one_letter_code
_entity_poly.pdbx_strand_id
1 'polypeptide(L)'
;MTPDSEKQPELSFGDLQPHMIDLGRGDQRVAPPKENPPAGGGDPPKTLGAPERSWNRLELYGCFFILMVAIQVALGPKIQLSQWEMNADSNAAVAEAVAWHKGRLDIPPTRKGELLWMYPKVDEEDLKDPAVRLHDTAYNPDDHKYYNVFPPLFSFLTIAVWPFHDYVGMPETMWRPEMMTLVIFWPLCITTYVVFLRRVKHPVWAAVLAFAFIGGTAVLPNLNETRHGYLGQMDHVMSQIGLLILAADLLGRQRIWPALIGLMIAVYARQITFLYGLAILWVGWKRFGAKGFILSGLGLAAVAAPLLTLNMMKFGHPLDFGYKYIYAGREDSYMGARCQNYGTFS
;
A
#
# COMPACT_ATOMS: atom_id res chain seq x y z
N MET A 1 -21.49 44.35 -9.41
CA MET A 1 -20.65 44.36 -8.20
C MET A 1 -19.75 43.16 -8.27
N THR A 2 -18.55 43.35 -8.81
CA THR A 2 -17.47 42.37 -8.90
C THR A 2 -16.77 42.28 -7.54
N PRO A 3 -16.43 41.09 -7.03
CA PRO A 3 -15.66 40.99 -5.79
C PRO A 3 -14.21 41.40 -6.07
N ASP A 4 -13.69 42.27 -5.22
CA ASP A 4 -12.29 42.71 -5.22
C ASP A 4 -11.36 41.51 -5.09
N SER A 5 -10.41 41.41 -6.03
CA SER A 5 -9.34 40.43 -5.98
C SER A 5 -8.33 40.83 -4.90
N GLU A 6 -8.44 40.19 -3.75
CA GLU A 6 -7.49 40.27 -2.67
C GLU A 6 -6.11 39.75 -3.16
N LYS A 7 -5.17 40.68 -3.36
CA LYS A 7 -3.78 40.37 -3.68
C LYS A 7 -3.14 39.62 -2.51
N GLN A 8 -2.82 38.35 -2.73
CA GLN A 8 -1.97 37.60 -1.80
C GLN A 8 -0.55 38.20 -1.78
N PRO A 9 0.09 38.31 -0.60
CA PRO A 9 1.45 38.82 -0.49
C PRO A 9 2.45 37.81 -1.08
N GLU A 10 3.30 38.30 -1.97
CA GLU A 10 4.48 37.57 -2.47
C GLU A 10 5.44 37.30 -1.30
N LEU A 11 5.55 36.03 -0.90
CA LEU A 11 6.61 35.56 -0.01
C LEU A 11 7.92 35.51 -0.80
N SER A 12 8.71 36.56 -0.66
CA SER A 12 10.11 36.63 -1.11
C SER A 12 10.94 35.56 -0.40
N PHE A 13 11.28 34.48 -1.12
CA PHE A 13 12.32 33.52 -0.74
C PHE A 13 13.70 34.16 -0.93
N GLY A 14 14.03 35.11 -0.05
CA GLY A 14 15.36 35.69 0.09
C GLY A 14 15.99 35.20 1.39
N ASP A 15 17.25 34.75 1.31
CA ASP A 15 18.17 34.53 2.42
C ASP A 15 18.01 33.25 3.26
N LEU A 16 18.19 32.09 2.61
CA LEU A 16 18.78 30.93 3.29
C LEU A 16 20.20 30.74 2.79
N GLN A 17 21.17 31.28 3.54
CA GLN A 17 22.57 30.99 3.31
C GLN A 17 22.86 29.50 3.53
N PRO A 18 23.57 28.82 2.61
CA PRO A 18 24.02 27.46 2.85
C PRO A 18 25.13 27.50 3.89
N HIS A 19 24.84 27.04 5.12
CA HIS A 19 25.89 26.64 6.04
C HIS A 19 26.67 25.49 5.40
N MET A 20 27.85 25.82 4.87
CA MET A 20 28.87 24.85 4.49
C MET A 20 29.18 23.96 5.69
N ILE A 21 28.74 22.70 5.60
CA ILE A 21 29.24 21.65 6.46
C ILE A 21 30.66 21.36 5.97
N ASP A 22 31.63 21.83 6.75
CA ASP A 22 33.04 21.47 6.64
C ASP A 22 33.17 19.97 6.87
N LEU A 23 33.22 19.21 5.77
CA LEU A 23 33.54 17.78 5.78
C LEU A 23 35.02 17.65 6.11
N GLY A 24 35.29 17.65 7.42
CA GLY A 24 36.60 17.44 8.01
C GLY A 24 37.39 16.39 7.25
N ARG A 25 38.50 16.87 6.69
CA ARG A 25 39.64 16.10 6.17
C ARG A 25 39.84 14.84 7.02
N GLY A 26 39.78 13.69 6.36
CA GLY A 26 40.02 12.40 6.98
C GLY A 26 41.40 12.37 7.62
N ASP A 27 41.41 12.37 8.95
CA ASP A 27 42.53 11.90 9.74
C ASP A 27 42.89 10.49 9.26
N GLN A 28 44.09 10.37 8.71
CA GLN A 28 44.75 9.09 8.52
C GLN A 28 44.88 8.43 9.88
N ARG A 29 43.95 7.51 10.19
CA ARG A 29 44.08 6.61 11.32
C ARG A 29 45.29 5.72 11.08
N VAL A 30 46.42 6.13 11.63
CA VAL A 30 47.58 5.28 11.87
C VAL A 30 47.05 4.04 12.61
N ALA A 31 47.21 2.88 12.01
CA ALA A 31 46.84 1.62 12.64
C ALA A 31 47.57 1.54 14.00
N PRO A 32 46.85 1.37 15.11
CA PRO A 32 47.51 1.21 16.41
C PRO A 32 48.48 0.03 16.31
N PRO A 33 49.65 0.12 16.95
CA PRO A 33 50.61 -0.98 16.97
C PRO A 33 49.90 -2.24 17.44
N LYS A 34 50.19 -3.38 16.79
CA LYS A 34 49.78 -4.71 17.23
C LYS A 34 50.42 -4.96 18.59
N GLU A 35 49.75 -4.54 19.66
CA GLU A 35 50.10 -4.99 21.00
C GLU A 35 49.84 -6.48 21.06
N ASN A 36 50.92 -7.24 21.28
CA ASN A 36 50.81 -8.65 21.60
C ASN A 36 49.94 -8.77 22.85
N PRO A 37 48.84 -9.56 22.81
CA PRO A 37 47.98 -9.70 23.97
C PRO A 37 48.83 -10.20 25.15
N PRO A 38 48.67 -9.62 26.34
CA PRO A 38 49.39 -10.08 27.53
C PRO A 38 49.11 -11.58 27.71
N ALA A 39 50.20 -12.35 27.81
CA ALA A 39 50.18 -13.77 28.13
C ALA A 39 49.74 -13.93 29.59
N GLY A 40 48.43 -13.81 29.80
CA GLY A 40 47.78 -13.80 31.10
C GLY A 40 46.27 -13.83 30.91
N GLY A 41 45.80 -14.82 30.14
CA GLY A 41 44.40 -15.02 29.80
C GLY A 41 43.58 -15.49 30.99
N GLY A 42 43.22 -14.56 31.88
CA GLY A 42 42.00 -14.70 32.65
C GLY A 42 40.83 -14.48 31.69
N ASP A 43 39.94 -15.47 31.56
CA ASP A 43 38.72 -15.32 30.78
C ASP A 43 38.05 -13.99 31.13
N PRO A 44 37.74 -13.11 30.16
CA PRO A 44 37.03 -11.89 30.45
C PRO A 44 35.76 -12.26 31.24
N PRO A 45 35.49 -11.60 32.38
CA PRO A 45 34.36 -11.94 33.21
C PRO A 45 33.13 -11.95 32.32
N LYS A 46 32.49 -13.13 32.19
CA LYS A 46 31.24 -13.28 31.46
C LYS A 46 30.34 -12.18 31.98
N THR A 47 30.12 -11.15 31.18
CA THR A 47 29.13 -10.13 31.46
C THR A 47 27.84 -10.92 31.61
N LEU A 48 27.36 -11.01 32.86
CA LEU A 48 26.11 -11.66 33.22
C LEU A 48 25.03 -10.86 32.50
N GLY A 49 24.77 -11.22 31.24
CA GLY A 49 23.74 -10.62 30.43
C GLY A 49 22.47 -10.72 31.25
N ALA A 50 21.87 -9.57 31.57
CA ALA A 50 20.62 -9.52 32.29
C ALA A 50 19.66 -10.52 31.62
N PRO A 51 19.02 -11.41 32.40
CA PRO A 51 18.21 -12.48 31.83
C PRO A 51 17.21 -11.88 30.84
N GLU A 52 17.24 -12.35 29.59
CA GLU A 52 16.33 -11.88 28.55
C GLU A 52 14.91 -12.25 29.01
N ARG A 53 14.16 -11.25 29.52
CA ARG A 53 12.84 -11.46 30.10
C ARG A 53 11.93 -12.03 29.01
N SER A 54 11.60 -13.31 29.10
CA SER A 54 10.64 -13.95 28.23
C SER A 54 9.23 -13.57 28.67
N TRP A 55 8.59 -12.69 27.91
CA TRP A 55 7.18 -12.33 28.13
C TRP A 55 6.28 -13.56 27.94
N ASN A 56 5.30 -13.74 28.82
CA ASN A 56 4.31 -14.80 28.68
C ASN A 56 3.38 -14.49 27.49
N ARG A 57 2.93 -15.52 26.76
CA ARG A 57 1.97 -15.38 25.64
C ARG A 57 0.71 -14.63 26.06
N LEU A 58 0.24 -14.84 27.29
CA LEU A 58 -0.91 -14.13 27.85
C LEU A 58 -0.68 -12.62 27.92
N GLU A 59 0.52 -12.16 28.25
CA GLU A 59 0.85 -10.72 28.29
C GLU A 59 0.89 -10.13 26.88
N LEU A 60 1.43 -10.88 25.91
CA LEU A 60 1.48 -10.46 24.50
C LEU A 60 0.07 -10.27 23.93
N TYR A 61 -0.81 -11.24 24.14
CA TYR A 61 -2.20 -11.19 23.68
C TYR A 61 -3.03 -10.19 24.48
N GLY A 62 -2.81 -10.06 25.79
CA GLY A 62 -3.46 -9.07 26.64
C GLY A 62 -3.16 -7.65 26.17
N CYS A 63 -1.89 -7.33 25.90
CA CYS A 63 -1.51 -6.01 25.37
C CYS A 63 -2.09 -5.74 23.98
N PHE A 64 -2.14 -6.75 23.11
CA PHE A 64 -2.78 -6.63 21.80
C PHE A 64 -4.29 -6.40 21.92
N PHE A 65 -4.98 -7.11 22.81
CA PHE A 65 -6.41 -6.90 23.05
C PHE A 65 -6.69 -5.51 23.62
N ILE A 66 -5.88 -5.05 24.58
CA ILE A 66 -5.97 -3.68 25.12
C ILE A 66 -5.75 -2.64 24.01
N LEU A 67 -4.80 -2.86 23.09
CA LEU A 67 -4.63 -2.01 21.91
C LEU A 67 -5.91 -1.95 21.07
N MET A 68 -6.53 -3.09 20.78
CA MET A 68 -7.78 -3.12 20.00
C MET A 68 -8.91 -2.36 20.68
N VAL A 69 -9.07 -2.53 22.00
CA VAL A 69 -10.05 -1.78 22.81
C VAL A 69 -9.74 -0.28 22.75
N ALA A 70 -8.47 0.11 22.91
CA ALA A 70 -8.06 1.51 22.84
C ALA A 70 -8.36 2.14 21.47
N ILE A 71 -8.06 1.44 20.37
CA ILE A 71 -8.40 1.87 19.01
C ILE A 71 -9.91 2.04 18.89
N GLN A 72 -10.71 1.06 19.33
CA GLN A 72 -12.16 1.13 19.21
C GLN A 72 -12.76 2.29 20.01
N VAL A 73 -12.28 2.53 21.23
CA VAL A 73 -12.79 3.60 22.10
C VAL A 73 -12.36 4.98 21.61
N ALA A 74 -11.07 5.16 21.29
CA ALA A 74 -10.52 6.48 20.98
C ALA A 74 -10.63 6.86 19.50
N LEU A 75 -10.46 5.89 18.60
CA LEU A 75 -10.44 6.11 17.14
C LEU A 75 -11.70 5.59 16.44
N GLY A 76 -12.47 4.70 17.08
CA GLY A 76 -13.70 4.13 16.52
C GLY A 76 -14.70 5.15 15.98
N PRO A 77 -14.99 6.28 16.66
CA PRO A 77 -15.88 7.32 16.13
C PRO A 77 -15.41 7.95 14.82
N LYS A 78 -14.10 7.91 14.53
CA LYS A 78 -13.53 8.38 13.25
C LYS A 78 -13.49 7.25 12.23
N ILE A 79 -13.05 6.05 12.62
CA ILE A 79 -12.89 4.92 11.70
C ILE A 79 -14.23 4.37 11.20
N GLN A 80 -15.23 4.28 12.09
CA GLN A 80 -16.60 3.85 11.79
C GLN A 80 -16.68 2.53 10.99
N LEU A 81 -16.04 1.47 11.50
CA LEU A 81 -15.92 0.17 10.84
C LEU A 81 -17.26 -0.41 10.35
N SER A 82 -18.36 -0.16 11.07
CA SER A 82 -19.70 -0.64 10.69
C SER A 82 -20.26 0.00 9.41
N GLN A 83 -19.65 1.06 8.90
CA GLN A 83 -20.03 1.74 7.67
C GLN A 83 -19.13 1.35 6.49
N TRP A 84 -18.20 0.43 6.68
CA TRP A 84 -17.25 0.05 5.63
C TRP A 84 -17.94 -0.83 4.58
N GLU A 85 -18.49 -0.22 3.54
CA GLU A 85 -19.11 -0.95 2.43
C GLU A 85 -18.45 -0.58 1.10
N MET A 86 -18.45 -1.54 0.18
CA MET A 86 -18.13 -1.28 -1.23
C MET A 86 -19.18 -1.94 -2.09
N ASN A 87 -19.56 -1.26 -3.16
CA ASN A 87 -20.39 -1.81 -4.21
C ASN A 87 -19.67 -1.63 -5.55
N ALA A 88 -19.74 -2.64 -6.42
CA ALA A 88 -19.32 -2.57 -7.82
C ALA A 88 -19.78 -1.28 -8.52
N ASP A 89 -20.99 -0.81 -8.27
CA ASP A 89 -21.54 0.41 -8.89
C ASP A 89 -20.81 1.70 -8.51
N SER A 90 -20.01 1.67 -7.43
CA SER A 90 -19.26 2.83 -6.92
C SER A 90 -17.75 2.58 -6.78
N ASN A 91 -17.30 1.34 -6.99
CA ASN A 91 -15.91 0.94 -6.77
C ASN A 91 -15.36 0.09 -7.92
N ALA A 92 -14.34 0.62 -8.60
CA ALA A 92 -13.76 0.01 -9.79
C ALA A 92 -13.10 -1.36 -9.54
N ALA A 93 -12.54 -1.61 -8.36
CA ALA A 93 -11.90 -2.91 -8.07
C ALA A 93 -12.94 -4.03 -7.87
N VAL A 94 -14.09 -3.72 -7.24
CA VAL A 94 -15.18 -4.68 -7.10
C VAL A 94 -15.83 -4.93 -8.46
N ALA A 95 -16.09 -3.87 -9.23
CA ALA A 95 -16.60 -4.00 -10.59
C ALA A 95 -15.67 -4.84 -11.47
N GLU A 96 -14.37 -4.63 -11.39
CA GLU A 96 -13.37 -5.42 -12.10
C GLU A 96 -13.39 -6.89 -11.69
N ALA A 97 -13.44 -7.19 -10.39
CA ALA A 97 -13.52 -8.57 -9.91
C ALA A 97 -14.78 -9.29 -10.40
N VAL A 98 -15.93 -8.60 -10.38
CA VAL A 98 -17.19 -9.14 -10.93
C VAL A 98 -17.06 -9.40 -12.44
N ALA A 99 -16.41 -8.50 -13.18
CA ALA A 99 -16.15 -8.70 -14.61
C ALA A 99 -15.26 -9.92 -14.86
N TRP A 100 -14.17 -10.07 -14.09
CA TRP A 100 -13.26 -11.21 -14.16
C TRP A 100 -13.97 -12.53 -13.85
N HIS A 101 -14.82 -12.55 -12.82
CA HIS A 101 -15.63 -13.72 -12.47
C HIS A 101 -16.56 -14.12 -13.63
N LYS A 102 -17.08 -13.15 -14.38
CA LYS A 102 -17.90 -13.34 -15.59
C LYS A 102 -17.08 -13.61 -16.86
N GLY A 103 -15.77 -13.83 -16.75
CA GLY A 103 -14.89 -14.15 -17.87
C GLY A 103 -14.53 -12.94 -18.76
N ARG A 104 -14.65 -11.73 -18.24
CA ARG A 104 -14.33 -10.47 -18.94
C ARG A 104 -13.15 -9.77 -18.30
N LEU A 105 -12.39 -9.00 -19.07
CA LEU A 105 -11.26 -8.22 -18.56
C LEU A 105 -11.62 -6.74 -18.32
N ASP A 106 -12.64 -6.25 -19.01
CA ASP A 106 -13.12 -4.88 -19.03
C ASP A 106 -14.34 -4.67 -18.12
N ILE A 107 -14.44 -3.46 -17.57
CA ILE A 107 -15.57 -3.02 -16.75
C ILE A 107 -16.66 -2.48 -17.67
N PRO A 108 -17.95 -2.82 -17.46
CA PRO A 108 -19.03 -2.25 -18.26
C PRO A 108 -19.21 -0.74 -18.00
N PRO A 109 -19.76 0.02 -18.96
CA PRO A 109 -20.14 1.42 -18.75
C PRO A 109 -21.16 1.57 -17.62
N THR A 110 -21.22 2.77 -17.05
CA THR A 110 -22.26 3.16 -16.10
C THR A 110 -23.32 4.02 -16.78
N ARG A 111 -24.58 3.93 -16.33
CA ARG A 111 -25.64 4.87 -16.71
C ARG A 111 -26.45 5.22 -15.48
N LYS A 112 -26.54 6.51 -15.15
CA LYS A 112 -27.16 7.00 -13.91
C LYS A 112 -26.59 6.36 -12.64
N GLY A 113 -25.29 6.01 -12.65
CA GLY A 113 -24.60 5.41 -11.51
C GLY A 113 -24.69 3.88 -11.41
N GLU A 114 -25.38 3.20 -12.34
CA GLU A 114 -25.50 1.74 -12.34
C GLU A 114 -24.65 1.11 -13.46
N LEU A 115 -23.99 -0.01 -13.17
CA LEU A 115 -23.20 -0.75 -14.17
C LEU A 115 -24.11 -1.50 -15.17
N LEU A 116 -23.88 -1.28 -16.47
CA LEU A 116 -24.61 -1.91 -17.56
C LEU A 116 -24.02 -3.29 -17.92
N TRP A 117 -24.23 -4.28 -17.05
CA TRP A 117 -23.69 -5.63 -17.22
C TRP A 117 -24.18 -6.36 -18.49
N MET A 118 -25.44 -6.14 -18.87
CA MET A 118 -25.98 -6.57 -20.16
C MET A 118 -25.82 -5.41 -21.12
N TYR A 119 -24.91 -5.53 -22.10
CA TYR A 119 -24.70 -4.49 -23.11
C TYR A 119 -25.91 -4.41 -24.07
N PRO A 120 -26.75 -3.37 -24.04
CA PRO A 120 -27.19 -2.80 -25.31
C PRO A 120 -25.94 -2.23 -26.01
N LYS A 121 -25.96 -2.15 -27.34
CA LYS A 121 -24.97 -1.34 -28.07
C LYS A 121 -25.03 0.07 -27.47
N VAL A 122 -23.99 0.45 -26.74
CA VAL A 122 -23.78 1.83 -26.29
C VAL A 122 -23.11 2.54 -27.46
N ASP A 123 -23.62 3.70 -27.83
CA ASP A 123 -23.04 4.48 -28.92
C ASP A 123 -21.60 4.87 -28.56
N GLU A 124 -20.67 4.80 -29.51
CA GLU A 124 -19.26 5.09 -29.26
C GLU A 124 -19.03 6.52 -28.72
N GLU A 125 -19.91 7.44 -29.07
CA GLU A 125 -19.90 8.80 -28.53
C GLU A 125 -20.23 8.83 -27.04
N ASP A 126 -21.20 8.02 -26.59
CA ASP A 126 -21.52 7.90 -25.17
C ASP A 126 -20.31 7.37 -24.40
N LEU A 127 -19.54 6.41 -24.96
CA LEU A 127 -18.35 5.87 -24.28
C LEU A 127 -17.24 6.91 -24.06
N LYS A 128 -17.27 8.03 -24.78
CA LYS A 128 -16.33 9.13 -24.56
C LYS A 128 -16.74 10.01 -23.38
N ASP A 129 -18.01 10.01 -23.01
CA ASP A 129 -18.53 10.84 -21.94
C ASP A 129 -17.94 10.44 -20.57
N PRO A 130 -17.22 11.34 -19.87
CA PRO A 130 -16.75 11.11 -18.52
C PRO A 130 -17.85 10.64 -17.54
N ALA A 131 -19.10 11.05 -17.76
CA ALA A 131 -20.24 10.80 -16.89
C ALA A 131 -20.77 9.36 -16.96
N VAL A 132 -20.45 8.61 -18.03
CA VAL A 132 -20.85 7.19 -18.18
C VAL A 132 -19.77 6.22 -17.68
N ARG A 133 -18.79 6.74 -16.93
CA ARG A 133 -17.66 5.97 -16.45
C ARG A 133 -17.65 5.95 -14.94
N LEU A 134 -17.37 4.78 -14.39
CA LEU A 134 -17.10 4.63 -12.98
C LEU A 134 -15.87 5.46 -12.60
N HIS A 135 -15.87 6.05 -11.41
CA HIS A 135 -14.70 6.72 -10.87
C HIS A 135 -13.51 5.74 -10.84
N ASP A 136 -12.28 6.25 -10.99
CA ASP A 136 -11.05 5.44 -11.02
C ASP A 136 -10.94 4.40 -12.14
N THR A 137 -11.63 4.63 -13.26
CA THR A 137 -11.46 3.83 -14.48
C THR A 137 -10.73 4.59 -15.58
N ALA A 138 -9.97 3.83 -16.37
CA ALA A 138 -9.25 4.23 -17.55
C ALA A 138 -10.05 3.85 -18.79
N TYR A 139 -10.22 4.79 -19.72
CA TYR A 139 -10.77 4.49 -21.03
C TYR A 139 -9.62 4.29 -22.01
N ASN A 140 -9.51 3.08 -22.57
CA ASN A 140 -8.55 2.80 -23.60
C ASN A 140 -9.16 3.14 -24.98
N PRO A 141 -8.66 4.18 -25.68
CA PRO A 141 -9.24 4.60 -26.95
C PRO A 141 -9.02 3.60 -28.08
N ASP A 142 -8.04 2.69 -27.96
CA ASP A 142 -7.69 1.73 -29.01
C ASP A 142 -8.69 0.56 -29.10
N ASP A 143 -9.27 0.15 -27.97
CA ASP A 143 -10.22 -0.96 -27.88
C ASP A 143 -11.61 -0.56 -27.37
N HIS A 144 -11.81 0.73 -27.07
CA HIS A 144 -13.02 1.34 -26.54
C HIS A 144 -13.54 0.68 -25.24
N LYS A 145 -12.64 0.19 -24.39
CA LYS A 145 -12.99 -0.47 -23.11
C LYS A 145 -12.59 0.34 -21.89
N TYR A 146 -13.20 0.00 -20.76
CA TYR A 146 -12.86 0.54 -19.45
C TYR A 146 -12.10 -0.46 -18.60
N TYR A 147 -11.06 0.02 -17.94
CA TYR A 147 -10.23 -0.76 -17.04
C TYR A 147 -10.07 -0.05 -15.70
N ASN A 148 -9.90 -0.81 -14.63
CA ASN A 148 -9.51 -0.23 -13.33
C ASN A 148 -8.12 0.43 -13.47
N VAL A 149 -7.99 1.66 -12.99
CA VAL A 149 -6.70 2.38 -12.98
C VAL A 149 -5.77 1.84 -11.90
N PHE A 150 -6.34 1.38 -10.79
CA PHE A 150 -5.56 0.94 -9.65
C PHE A 150 -4.93 -0.44 -9.86
N PRO A 151 -3.83 -0.71 -9.15
CA PRO A 151 -3.28 -2.04 -9.04
C PRO A 151 -4.32 -3.09 -8.55
N PRO A 152 -4.20 -4.35 -8.97
CA PRO A 152 -5.29 -5.32 -8.89
C PRO A 152 -5.50 -5.99 -7.52
N LEU A 153 -4.86 -5.55 -6.44
CA LEU A 153 -4.94 -6.25 -5.14
C LEU A 153 -6.39 -6.45 -4.70
N PHE A 154 -7.20 -5.39 -4.70
CA PHE A 154 -8.59 -5.50 -4.27
C PHE A 154 -9.43 -6.36 -5.21
N SER A 155 -9.17 -6.31 -6.51
CA SER A 155 -9.84 -7.16 -7.48
C SER A 155 -9.53 -8.65 -7.22
N PHE A 156 -8.26 -8.98 -6.96
CA PHE A 156 -7.85 -10.32 -6.56
C PHE A 156 -8.42 -10.75 -5.21
N LEU A 157 -8.42 -9.88 -4.21
CA LEU A 157 -9.00 -10.17 -2.90
C LEU A 157 -10.52 -10.42 -3.02
N THR A 158 -11.21 -9.65 -3.87
CA THR A 158 -12.66 -9.83 -4.12
C THR A 158 -12.95 -11.20 -4.71
N ILE A 159 -12.16 -11.63 -5.70
CA ILE A 159 -12.29 -13.00 -6.23
C ILE A 159 -11.93 -14.04 -5.16
N ALA A 160 -10.88 -13.81 -4.38
CA ALA A 160 -10.42 -14.77 -3.38
C ALA A 160 -11.47 -15.00 -2.27
N VAL A 161 -12.23 -13.97 -1.90
CA VAL A 161 -13.32 -14.09 -0.90
C VAL A 161 -14.67 -14.47 -1.51
N TRP A 162 -14.77 -14.53 -2.84
CA TRP A 162 -16.03 -14.81 -3.55
C TRP A 162 -16.72 -16.11 -3.09
N PRO A 163 -16.03 -17.27 -2.94
CA PRO A 163 -16.71 -18.47 -2.47
C PRO A 163 -17.34 -18.32 -1.08
N PHE A 164 -16.75 -17.45 -0.24
CA PHE A 164 -17.31 -17.15 1.06
C PHE A 164 -18.53 -16.21 0.94
N HIS A 165 -18.49 -15.22 0.05
CA HIS A 165 -19.67 -14.37 -0.27
C HIS A 165 -20.86 -15.21 -0.72
N ASP A 166 -20.64 -16.16 -1.62
CA ASP A 166 -21.68 -17.08 -2.10
C ASP A 166 -22.25 -17.91 -0.94
N TYR A 167 -21.36 -18.45 -0.09
CA TYR A 167 -21.76 -19.27 1.06
C TYR A 167 -22.65 -18.52 2.05
N VAL A 168 -22.39 -17.23 2.30
CA VAL A 168 -23.19 -16.42 3.23
C VAL A 168 -24.36 -15.71 2.56
N GLY A 169 -24.59 -15.93 1.26
CA GLY A 169 -25.67 -15.30 0.50
C GLY A 169 -25.50 -13.78 0.35
N MET A 170 -24.27 -13.29 0.23
CA MET A 170 -24.01 -11.87 -0.06
C MET A 170 -24.26 -11.57 -1.55
N PRO A 171 -24.75 -10.36 -1.89
CA PRO A 171 -24.81 -9.92 -3.28
C PRO A 171 -23.41 -9.94 -3.91
N GLU A 172 -23.29 -10.48 -5.13
CA GLU A 172 -22.04 -10.58 -5.90
C GLU A 172 -21.29 -9.24 -6.05
N THR A 173 -22.03 -8.13 -6.05
CA THR A 173 -21.51 -6.79 -6.26
C THR A 173 -21.11 -6.07 -4.98
N MET A 174 -21.24 -6.68 -3.80
CA MET A 174 -21.12 -5.97 -2.53
C MET A 174 -20.10 -6.60 -1.58
N TRP A 175 -19.27 -5.74 -0.97
CA TRP A 175 -18.51 -6.06 0.23
C TRP A 175 -19.21 -5.50 1.45
N ARG A 176 -19.41 -6.34 2.47
CA ARG A 176 -19.93 -5.89 3.76
C ARG A 176 -18.83 -5.41 4.72
N PRO A 177 -19.19 -4.61 5.73
CA PRO A 177 -18.30 -4.16 6.80
C PRO A 177 -17.42 -5.22 7.42
N GLU A 178 -17.93 -6.43 7.63
CA GLU A 178 -17.19 -7.50 8.29
C GLU A 178 -16.00 -7.98 7.45
N MET A 179 -16.17 -8.08 6.13
CA MET A 179 -15.11 -8.52 5.21
C MET A 179 -14.00 -7.48 5.13
N MET A 180 -14.39 -6.21 5.01
CA MET A 180 -13.46 -5.08 4.96
C MET A 180 -12.65 -4.98 6.25
N THR A 181 -13.34 -5.16 7.39
CA THR A 181 -12.69 -5.20 8.70
C THR A 181 -11.69 -6.36 8.80
N LEU A 182 -12.06 -7.56 8.32
CA LEU A 182 -11.22 -8.75 8.33
C LEU A 182 -9.99 -8.63 7.42
N VAL A 183 -10.14 -8.03 6.24
CA VAL A 183 -9.10 -8.01 5.20
C VAL A 183 -8.18 -6.81 5.32
N ILE A 184 -8.68 -5.66 5.79
CA ILE A 184 -7.92 -4.41 5.83
C ILE A 184 -7.55 -4.04 7.27
N PHE A 185 -8.55 -3.86 8.15
CA PHE A 185 -8.33 -3.31 9.49
C PHE A 185 -7.56 -4.27 10.41
N TRP A 186 -7.97 -5.54 10.49
CA TRP A 186 -7.30 -6.52 11.33
C TRP A 186 -5.83 -6.74 10.95
N PRO A 187 -5.48 -6.96 9.67
CA PRO A 187 -4.08 -7.13 9.28
C PRO A 187 -3.25 -5.89 9.56
N LEU A 188 -3.80 -4.67 9.43
CA LEU A 188 -3.12 -3.44 9.85
C LEU A 188 -2.78 -3.45 11.35
N CYS A 189 -3.75 -3.71 12.23
CA CYS A 189 -3.51 -3.74 13.67
C CYS A 189 -2.49 -4.81 14.07
N ILE A 190 -2.63 -6.02 13.51
CA ILE A 190 -1.74 -7.15 13.79
C ILE A 190 -0.31 -6.85 13.32
N THR A 191 -0.14 -6.44 12.06
CA THR A 191 1.20 -6.19 11.49
C THR A 191 1.90 -5.05 12.19
N THR A 192 1.20 -3.95 12.47
CA THR A 192 1.75 -2.80 13.21
C THR A 192 2.23 -3.22 14.59
N TYR A 193 1.41 -3.93 15.37
CA TYR A 193 1.79 -4.41 16.69
C TYR A 193 2.99 -5.36 16.63
N VAL A 194 2.99 -6.32 15.72
CA VAL A 194 4.09 -7.30 15.56
C VAL A 194 5.40 -6.61 15.18
N VAL A 195 5.38 -5.61 14.29
CA VAL A 195 6.57 -4.84 13.90
C VAL A 195 7.17 -4.13 15.10
N PHE A 196 6.36 -3.37 15.85
CA PHE A 196 6.85 -2.64 17.02
C PHE A 196 7.26 -3.59 18.15
N LEU A 197 6.56 -4.71 18.34
CA LEU A 197 6.93 -5.74 19.31
C LEU A 197 8.32 -6.30 19.01
N ARG A 198 8.60 -6.59 17.73
CA ARG A 198 9.95 -7.03 17.32
C ARG A 198 11.00 -5.96 17.54
N ARG A 199 10.66 -4.69 17.31
CA ARG A 199 11.62 -3.58 17.41
C ARG A 199 11.97 -3.21 18.84
N VAL A 200 10.98 -3.16 19.73
CA VAL A 200 11.11 -2.69 21.11
C VAL A 200 11.27 -3.85 22.10
N LYS A 201 10.88 -5.07 21.73
CA LYS A 201 10.87 -6.27 22.61
C LYS A 201 10.06 -6.08 23.91
N HIS A 202 9.08 -5.17 23.90
CA HIS A 202 8.22 -4.88 25.05
C HIS A 202 6.77 -4.72 24.58
N PRO A 203 5.82 -5.55 25.07
CA PRO A 203 4.46 -5.59 24.52
C PRO A 203 3.67 -4.31 24.79
N VAL A 204 3.80 -3.72 25.98
CA VAL A 204 3.13 -2.43 26.29
C VAL A 204 3.57 -1.32 25.34
N TRP A 205 4.89 -1.09 25.19
CA TRP A 205 5.40 -0.09 24.26
C TRP A 205 5.07 -0.39 22.80
N ALA A 206 5.02 -1.66 22.41
CA ALA A 206 4.58 -2.04 21.08
C ALA A 206 3.12 -1.66 20.83
N ALA A 207 2.24 -1.86 21.82
CA ALA A 207 0.85 -1.43 21.76
C ALA A 207 0.74 0.10 21.69
N VAL A 208 1.48 0.83 22.53
CA VAL A 208 1.50 2.31 22.53
C VAL A 208 1.96 2.85 21.17
N LEU A 209 3.05 2.33 20.61
CA LEU A 209 3.56 2.76 19.31
C LEU A 209 2.62 2.38 18.17
N ALA A 210 1.99 1.20 18.23
CA ALA A 210 1.00 0.80 17.24
C ALA A 210 -0.23 1.72 17.26
N PHE A 211 -0.73 2.05 18.44
CA PHE A 211 -1.81 3.02 18.61
C PHE A 211 -1.42 4.40 18.06
N ALA A 212 -0.23 4.89 18.41
CA ALA A 212 0.28 6.17 17.93
C ALA A 212 0.50 6.19 16.41
N PHE A 213 0.96 5.08 15.82
CA PHE A 213 1.09 4.96 14.38
C PHE A 213 -0.27 5.00 13.68
N ILE A 214 -1.25 4.23 14.15
CA ILE A 214 -2.58 4.19 13.52
C ILE A 214 -3.30 5.51 13.70
N GLY A 215 -3.32 6.08 14.91
CA GLY A 215 -4.09 7.29 15.24
C GLY A 215 -3.37 8.61 14.94
N GLY A 216 -2.04 8.62 14.90
CA GLY A 216 -1.21 9.83 14.81
C GLY A 216 -0.53 10.05 13.46
N THR A 217 -0.82 9.22 12.45
CA THR A 217 -0.24 9.36 11.10
C THR A 217 -1.35 9.46 10.04
N ALA A 218 -0.94 9.53 8.77
CA ALA A 218 -1.86 9.49 7.63
C ALA A 218 -2.69 8.19 7.53
N VAL A 219 -2.40 7.17 8.33
CA VAL A 219 -3.20 5.95 8.39
C VAL A 219 -4.63 6.25 8.86
N LEU A 220 -4.82 7.10 9.88
CA LEU A 220 -6.15 7.42 10.40
C LEU A 220 -7.08 8.08 9.36
N PRO A 221 -6.70 9.16 8.66
CA PRO A 221 -7.57 9.74 7.64
C PRO A 221 -7.87 8.73 6.52
N ASN A 222 -6.89 7.92 6.09
CA ASN A 222 -7.14 6.91 5.07
C ASN A 222 -8.14 5.84 5.54
N LEU A 223 -8.07 5.42 6.82
CA LEU A 223 -9.06 4.53 7.43
C LEU A 223 -10.46 5.16 7.51
N ASN A 224 -10.55 6.46 7.82
CA ASN A 224 -11.83 7.18 7.82
C ASN A 224 -12.45 7.19 6.41
N GLU A 225 -11.65 7.48 5.39
CA GLU A 225 -12.10 7.53 4.00
C GLU A 225 -12.46 6.16 3.40
N THR A 226 -11.85 5.08 3.89
CA THR A 226 -12.22 3.70 3.49
C THR A 226 -13.70 3.39 3.71
N ARG A 227 -14.37 4.04 4.69
CA ARG A 227 -15.80 3.83 4.91
C ARG A 227 -16.67 4.24 3.73
N HIS A 228 -16.17 5.13 2.88
CA HIS A 228 -16.86 5.60 1.68
C HIS A 228 -16.54 4.75 0.44
N GLY A 229 -15.84 3.62 0.62
CA GLY A 229 -15.47 2.76 -0.50
C GLY A 229 -14.40 3.37 -1.41
N TYR A 230 -13.64 4.38 -0.96
CA TYR A 230 -12.60 5.02 -1.77
C TYR A 230 -11.38 4.11 -1.96
N LEU A 231 -11.24 3.58 -3.17
CA LEU A 231 -10.24 2.59 -3.54
C LEU A 231 -8.80 3.06 -3.27
N GLY A 232 -8.47 4.30 -3.64
CA GLY A 232 -7.13 4.84 -3.41
C GLY A 232 -6.72 4.86 -1.93
N GLN A 233 -7.66 5.08 -1.01
CA GLN A 233 -7.37 5.12 0.42
C GLN A 233 -7.22 3.72 1.02
N MET A 234 -8.02 2.78 0.53
CA MET A 234 -7.84 1.37 0.84
C MET A 234 -6.49 0.84 0.35
N ASP A 235 -6.09 1.17 -0.87
CA ASP A 235 -4.78 0.83 -1.42
C ASP A 235 -3.64 1.43 -0.60
N HIS A 236 -3.80 2.67 -0.13
CA HIS A 236 -2.86 3.26 0.80
C HIS A 236 -2.70 2.44 2.07
N VAL A 237 -3.80 2.04 2.72
CA VAL A 237 -3.76 1.23 3.94
C VAL A 237 -3.13 -0.14 3.67
N MET A 238 -3.57 -0.84 2.62
CA MET A 238 -3.02 -2.16 2.24
C MET A 238 -1.52 -2.08 1.91
N SER A 239 -1.10 -1.00 1.25
CA SER A 239 0.31 -0.75 0.97
C SER A 239 1.12 -0.62 2.26
N GLN A 240 0.61 0.09 3.29
CA GLN A 240 1.26 0.15 4.60
C GLN A 240 1.37 -1.22 5.26
N ILE A 241 0.33 -2.07 5.18
CA ILE A 241 0.36 -3.44 5.71
C ILE A 241 1.49 -4.23 5.05
N GLY A 242 1.58 -4.18 3.71
CA GLY A 242 2.66 -4.82 2.96
C GLY A 242 4.05 -4.32 3.36
N LEU A 243 4.23 -3.00 3.46
CA LEU A 243 5.50 -2.38 3.87
C LEU A 243 5.88 -2.70 5.32
N LEU A 244 4.91 -2.83 6.23
CA LEU A 244 5.13 -3.26 7.61
C LEU A 244 5.60 -4.71 7.67
N ILE A 245 5.00 -5.62 6.89
CA ILE A 245 5.47 -7.02 6.78
C ILE A 245 6.90 -7.06 6.24
N LEU A 246 7.19 -6.28 5.19
CA LEU A 246 8.52 -6.14 4.61
C LEU A 246 9.53 -5.64 5.65
N ALA A 247 9.23 -4.55 6.35
CA ALA A 247 10.08 -4.00 7.40
C ALA A 247 10.30 -5.01 8.55
N ALA A 248 9.26 -5.74 8.96
CA ALA A 248 9.35 -6.74 10.03
C ALA A 248 10.33 -7.87 9.71
N ASP A 249 10.51 -8.23 8.43
CA ASP A 249 11.46 -9.25 8.01
C ASP A 249 12.86 -8.66 7.76
N LEU A 250 12.96 -7.54 7.03
CA LEU A 250 14.26 -6.92 6.71
C LEU A 250 15.01 -6.44 7.95
N LEU A 251 14.29 -5.94 8.97
CA LEU A 251 14.86 -5.55 10.27
C LEU A 251 15.02 -6.74 11.23
N GLY A 252 14.46 -7.90 10.89
CA GLY A 252 14.39 -9.06 11.75
C GLY A 252 15.29 -10.20 11.27
N ARG A 253 14.67 -11.36 11.02
CA ARG A 253 15.38 -12.59 10.64
C ARG A 253 15.87 -12.59 9.19
N GLN A 254 15.42 -11.66 8.35
CA GLN A 254 15.79 -11.52 6.94
C GLN A 254 15.67 -12.83 6.17
N ARG A 255 14.47 -13.44 6.24
CA ARG A 255 14.16 -14.70 5.56
C ARG A 255 13.81 -14.50 4.08
N ILE A 256 13.70 -13.24 3.63
CA ILE A 256 13.40 -12.81 2.27
C ILE A 256 11.97 -13.13 1.83
N TRP A 257 11.48 -14.35 2.00
CA TRP A 257 10.13 -14.72 1.57
C TRP A 257 9.01 -13.91 2.24
N PRO A 258 9.04 -13.56 3.55
CA PRO A 258 7.99 -12.70 4.10
C PRO A 258 8.10 -11.28 3.55
N ALA A 259 9.33 -10.81 3.28
CA ALA A 259 9.54 -9.51 2.64
C ALA A 259 8.99 -9.48 1.22
N LEU A 260 9.09 -10.58 0.47
CA LEU A 260 8.48 -10.73 -0.85
C LEU A 260 6.95 -10.71 -0.78
N ILE A 261 6.33 -11.36 0.21
CA ILE A 261 4.87 -11.28 0.41
C ILE A 261 4.45 -9.85 0.77
N GLY A 262 5.17 -9.20 1.69
CA GLY A 262 4.92 -7.81 2.04
C GLY A 262 5.06 -6.88 0.83
N LEU A 263 6.09 -7.07 0.02
CA LEU A 263 6.27 -6.32 -1.22
C LEU A 263 5.16 -6.59 -2.22
N MET A 264 4.73 -7.84 -2.40
CA MET A 264 3.63 -8.21 -3.29
C MET A 264 2.36 -7.45 -2.90
N ILE A 265 1.96 -7.50 -1.63
CA ILE A 265 0.80 -6.74 -1.12
C ILE A 265 0.99 -5.25 -1.40
N ALA A 266 2.18 -4.71 -1.12
CA ALA A 266 2.44 -3.29 -1.30
C ALA A 266 2.35 -2.85 -2.77
N VAL A 267 2.97 -3.60 -3.68
CA VAL A 267 3.03 -3.30 -5.12
C VAL A 267 1.67 -3.49 -5.78
N TYR A 268 0.93 -4.52 -5.36
CA TYR A 268 -0.39 -4.81 -5.90
C TYR A 268 -1.45 -3.84 -5.39
N ALA A 269 -1.16 -3.06 -4.34
CA ALA A 269 -1.97 -1.92 -3.91
C ALA A 269 -1.46 -0.61 -4.54
N ARG A 270 -0.14 -0.39 -4.57
CA ARG A 270 0.49 0.82 -5.13
C ARG A 270 1.79 0.48 -5.83
N GLN A 271 1.79 0.57 -7.16
CA GLN A 271 2.91 0.12 -7.99
C GLN A 271 4.27 0.68 -7.55
N ILE A 272 4.38 1.99 -7.24
CA ILE A 272 5.65 2.65 -6.92
C ILE A 272 6.43 2.02 -5.74
N THR A 273 5.76 1.23 -4.89
CA THR A 273 6.45 0.51 -3.81
C THR A 273 7.35 -0.61 -4.34
N PHE A 274 7.34 -0.91 -5.64
CA PHE A 274 8.26 -1.89 -6.24
C PHE A 274 9.73 -1.53 -5.99
N LEU A 275 10.03 -0.23 -5.80
CA LEU A 275 11.36 0.28 -5.47
C LEU A 275 11.92 -0.30 -4.16
N TYR A 276 11.07 -0.72 -3.22
CA TYR A 276 11.51 -1.43 -2.01
C TYR A 276 12.07 -2.83 -2.30
N GLY A 277 11.87 -3.37 -3.51
CA GLY A 277 12.54 -4.58 -3.98
C GLY A 277 14.07 -4.46 -4.01
N LEU A 278 14.61 -3.25 -4.18
CA LEU A 278 16.06 -3.00 -4.09
C LEU A 278 16.62 -3.37 -2.72
N ALA A 279 15.88 -3.10 -1.64
CA ALA A 279 16.28 -3.47 -0.29
C ALA A 279 16.30 -5.00 -0.12
N ILE A 280 15.37 -5.71 -0.75
CA ILE A 280 15.33 -7.18 -0.72
C ILE A 280 16.55 -7.76 -1.45
N LEU A 281 16.86 -7.26 -2.67
CA LEU A 281 18.04 -7.67 -3.42
C LEU A 281 19.33 -7.42 -2.62
N TRP A 282 19.45 -6.25 -2.01
CA TRP A 282 20.59 -5.87 -1.19
C TRP A 282 20.76 -6.81 0.01
N VAL A 283 19.70 -7.06 0.78
CA VAL A 283 19.76 -7.97 1.93
C VAL A 283 20.03 -9.41 1.49
N GLY A 284 19.41 -9.86 0.39
CA GLY A 284 19.64 -11.17 -0.19
C GLY A 284 21.11 -11.37 -0.58
N TRP A 285 21.71 -10.37 -1.24
CA TRP A 285 23.13 -10.39 -1.59
C TRP A 285 24.03 -10.36 -0.36
N LYS A 286 23.81 -9.42 0.56
CA LYS A 286 24.63 -9.24 1.76
C LYS A 286 24.63 -10.48 2.66
N ARG A 287 23.49 -11.17 2.77
CA ARG A 287 23.32 -12.29 3.70
C ARG A 287 23.64 -13.66 3.10
N PHE A 288 23.34 -13.87 1.81
CA PHE A 288 23.46 -15.18 1.17
C PHE A 288 24.29 -15.15 -0.13
N GLY A 289 25.01 -14.07 -0.39
CA GLY A 289 25.86 -13.91 -1.58
C GLY A 289 25.06 -13.91 -2.88
N ALA A 290 25.70 -14.35 -3.98
CA ALA A 290 25.09 -14.37 -5.30
C ALA A 290 23.81 -15.22 -5.36
N LYS A 291 23.77 -16.35 -4.64
CA LYS A 291 22.57 -17.21 -4.58
C LYS A 291 21.37 -16.47 -3.98
N GLY A 292 21.59 -15.72 -2.89
CA GLY A 292 20.55 -14.89 -2.29
C GLY A 292 20.04 -13.80 -3.21
N PHE A 293 20.95 -13.15 -3.93
CA PHE A 293 20.60 -12.14 -4.93
C PHE A 293 19.73 -12.73 -6.04
N ILE A 294 20.13 -13.86 -6.62
CA ILE A 294 19.38 -14.54 -7.69
C ILE A 294 18.00 -14.99 -7.20
N LEU A 295 17.91 -15.64 -6.03
CA LEU A 295 16.63 -16.09 -5.47
C LEU A 295 15.70 -14.90 -5.16
N SER A 296 16.26 -13.79 -4.66
CA SER A 296 15.50 -12.55 -4.45
C SER A 296 15.01 -11.98 -5.77
N GLY A 297 15.85 -11.95 -6.80
CA GLY A 297 15.49 -11.51 -8.16
C GLY A 297 14.38 -12.35 -8.78
N LEU A 298 14.44 -13.68 -8.64
CA LEU A 298 13.37 -14.58 -9.07
C LEU A 298 12.06 -14.32 -8.31
N GLY A 299 12.16 -14.07 -6.99
CA GLY A 299 11.01 -13.66 -6.19
C GLY A 299 10.37 -12.35 -6.66
N LEU A 300 11.19 -11.34 -6.98
CA LEU A 300 10.72 -10.07 -7.53
C LEU A 300 10.08 -10.24 -8.91
N ALA A 301 10.67 -11.08 -9.77
CA ALA A 301 10.10 -11.39 -11.07
C ALA A 301 8.74 -12.10 -10.91
N ALA A 302 8.60 -13.02 -9.96
CA ALA A 302 7.33 -13.68 -9.66
C ALA A 302 6.26 -12.71 -9.15
N VAL A 303 6.64 -11.67 -8.39
CA VAL A 303 5.73 -10.59 -7.98
C VAL A 303 5.37 -9.68 -9.16
N ALA A 304 6.33 -9.33 -10.02
CA ALA A 304 6.06 -8.41 -11.13
C ALA A 304 5.26 -9.07 -12.26
N ALA A 305 5.51 -10.34 -12.56
CA ALA A 305 5.00 -11.01 -13.74
C ALA A 305 3.47 -10.95 -13.89
N PRO A 306 2.63 -11.23 -12.86
CA PRO A 306 1.19 -11.13 -13.01
C PRO A 306 0.70 -9.71 -13.34
N LEU A 307 1.35 -8.68 -12.78
CA LEU A 307 1.00 -7.28 -13.07
C LEU A 307 1.37 -6.90 -14.51
N LEU A 308 2.58 -7.27 -14.95
CA LEU A 308 3.04 -7.01 -16.31
C LEU A 308 2.17 -7.74 -17.34
N THR A 309 1.78 -8.98 -17.06
CA THR A 309 0.86 -9.75 -17.91
C THR A 309 -0.52 -9.10 -17.94
N LEU A 310 -1.05 -8.66 -16.79
CA LEU A 310 -2.34 -7.99 -16.72
C LEU A 310 -2.34 -6.67 -17.52
N ASN A 311 -1.28 -5.88 -17.41
CA ASN A 311 -1.10 -4.65 -18.18
C ASN A 311 -1.00 -4.93 -19.67
N MET A 312 -0.24 -5.96 -20.08
CA MET A 312 -0.16 -6.38 -21.48
C MET A 312 -1.56 -6.74 -22.03
N MET A 313 -2.37 -7.46 -21.25
CA MET A 313 -3.72 -7.86 -21.68
C MET A 313 -4.71 -6.68 -21.74
N LYS A 314 -4.59 -5.69 -20.84
CA LYS A 314 -5.51 -4.54 -20.76
C LYS A 314 -5.12 -3.40 -21.71
N PHE A 315 -3.84 -3.13 -21.84
CA PHE A 315 -3.31 -1.92 -22.48
C PHE A 315 -2.36 -2.23 -23.65
N GLY A 316 -2.15 -3.49 -24.00
CA GLY A 316 -1.27 -3.91 -25.10
C GLY A 316 0.23 -3.77 -24.80
N HIS A 317 0.63 -3.30 -23.62
CA HIS A 317 2.03 -3.14 -23.24
C HIS A 317 2.23 -3.39 -21.74
N PRO A 318 3.28 -4.13 -21.31
CA PRO A 318 3.45 -4.55 -19.91
C PRO A 318 3.76 -3.39 -18.95
N LEU A 319 4.31 -2.29 -19.48
CA LEU A 319 4.63 -1.08 -18.72
C LEU A 319 3.61 0.04 -18.91
N ASP A 320 2.52 -0.21 -19.64
CA ASP A 320 1.41 0.73 -19.70
C ASP A 320 0.48 0.49 -18.52
N PHE A 321 0.02 1.58 -17.91
CA PHE A 321 -0.83 1.55 -16.73
C PHE A 321 -2.05 2.44 -16.95
N GLY A 322 -3.15 2.15 -16.25
CA GLY A 322 -4.41 2.88 -16.41
C GLY A 322 -4.29 4.40 -16.18
N TYR A 323 -3.32 4.85 -15.39
CA TYR A 323 -3.07 6.28 -15.16
C TYR A 323 -2.81 7.06 -16.46
N LYS A 324 -2.19 6.44 -17.47
CA LYS A 324 -1.99 7.06 -18.80
C LYS A 324 -3.32 7.41 -19.49
N TYR A 325 -4.37 6.66 -19.17
CA TYR A 325 -5.67 6.68 -19.85
C TYR A 325 -6.82 7.23 -18.98
N ILE A 326 -6.55 7.64 -17.74
CA ILE A 326 -7.59 8.09 -16.79
C ILE A 326 -8.29 9.40 -17.24
N TYR A 327 -7.60 10.22 -18.04
CA TYR A 327 -8.13 11.49 -18.56
C TYR A 327 -8.44 11.47 -20.06
N ALA A 328 -8.32 10.32 -20.73
CA ALA A 328 -8.69 10.21 -22.13
C ALA A 328 -10.20 10.48 -22.30
N GLY A 329 -10.62 11.39 -23.18
CA GLY A 329 -12.02 11.82 -23.30
C GLY A 329 -12.47 12.80 -22.20
N ARG A 330 -11.53 13.34 -21.39
CA ARG A 330 -11.81 14.34 -20.36
C ARG A 330 -11.04 15.64 -20.61
N GLU A 331 -10.73 15.94 -21.87
CA GLU A 331 -9.83 17.03 -22.27
C GLU A 331 -10.34 18.40 -21.81
N ASP A 332 -11.66 18.58 -21.80
CA ASP A 332 -12.31 19.82 -21.36
C ASP A 332 -12.38 19.96 -19.82
N SER A 333 -12.07 18.92 -19.06
CA SER A 333 -12.06 18.98 -17.60
C SER A 333 -10.79 19.66 -17.08
N TYR A 334 -10.90 20.40 -15.97
CA TYR A 334 -9.73 21.05 -15.35
C TYR A 334 -8.57 20.07 -15.11
N MET A 335 -8.86 18.85 -14.63
CA MET A 335 -7.83 17.83 -14.39
C MET A 335 -7.27 17.23 -15.68
N GLY A 336 -8.10 17.03 -16.71
CA GLY A 336 -7.63 16.59 -18.02
C GLY A 336 -6.71 17.61 -18.69
N ALA A 337 -7.10 18.89 -18.68
CA ALA A 337 -6.28 19.99 -19.16
C ALA A 337 -4.94 20.10 -18.39
N ARG A 338 -4.98 19.96 -17.06
CA ARG A 338 -3.75 19.95 -16.24
C ARG A 338 -2.85 18.76 -16.59
N CYS A 339 -3.42 17.57 -16.73
CA CYS A 339 -2.68 16.37 -17.13
C CYS A 339 -2.01 16.54 -18.51
N GLN A 340 -2.68 17.17 -19.48
CA GLN A 340 -2.09 17.43 -20.80
C GLN A 340 -0.93 18.42 -20.73
N ASN A 341 -1.07 19.48 -19.92
CA ASN A 341 -0.07 20.55 -19.84
C ASN A 341 1.17 20.16 -19.04
N TYR A 342 1.02 19.30 -18.02
CA TYR A 342 2.09 19.07 -17.05
C TYR A 342 2.34 17.59 -16.74
N GLY A 343 1.54 16.67 -17.29
CA GLY A 343 1.62 15.23 -17.09
C GLY A 343 0.67 14.70 -16.00
N THR A 344 0.52 13.39 -15.90
CA THR A 344 -0.50 12.74 -15.04
C THR A 344 -0.33 12.99 -13.53
N PHE A 345 0.86 13.39 -13.09
CA PHE A 345 1.20 13.58 -11.67
C PHE A 345 1.43 15.04 -11.26
N SER A 346 1.07 15.99 -12.13
CA SER A 346 1.36 17.41 -11.96
C SER A 346 0.37 18.19 -11.13
#